data_AF-A0A1X7P0G3-F1
#
_entry.id   AF-A0A1X7P0G3-F1
#
_cell.length_a   1.000
_cell.length_b   1.000
_cell.length_c   1.000
_cell.angle_alpha   90.00
_cell.angle_beta   90.00
_cell.angle_gamma   90.00
#
_symmetry.space_group_name_H-M   'P 1'
#
loop_
_entity.id
_entity.type
_entity.pdbx_description
1 polymer ?
#
loop_
_entity_poly.entity_id
_entity_poly.type
_entity_poly.pdbx_seq_one_letter_code
_entity_poly.pdbx_strand_id
1 'polypeptide(L)' 'MPLPGFTGLDRAFAVEPGRIDYFLGFDADDHRVTGSFDLKGDRRFLRSDERTFFSTTRRDDAL' A
#
# COMPACT_ATOMS: atom_id res chain seq x y z
N MET A 1 -3.74 8.18 -8.68
CA MET A 1 -2.79 8.04 -7.56
C MET A 1 -2.24 6.62 -7.61
N PRO A 2 -0.93 6.39 -7.78
CA PRO A 2 -0.40 5.04 -7.92
C PRO A 2 -0.50 4.31 -6.57
N LEU A 3 -1.03 3.09 -6.61
CA LEU A 3 -0.97 2.17 -5.48
C LEU A 3 0.49 1.75 -5.24
N PRO A 4 0.88 1.41 -4.00
CA PRO A 4 2.24 0.96 -3.68
C PRO A 4 2.66 -0.29 -4.46
N GLY A 5 1.71 -1.03 -5.03
CA GLY A 5 2.02 -1.98 -6.09
C GLY A 5 0.96 -2.02 -7.18
N PHE A 6 1.40 -2.37 -8.39
CA PHE A 6 0.55 -2.46 -9.57
C PHE A 6 0.94 -3.65 -10.43
N THR A 7 -0.02 -4.15 -11.18
CA THR A 7 0.21 -5.16 -12.23
C THR A 7 0.54 -4.44 -13.53
N GLY A 8 1.75 -4.64 -14.05
CA GLY A 8 2.19 -4.10 -15.33
C GLY A 8 1.54 -4.80 -16.53
N LEU A 9 1.83 -4.28 -17.73
CA LEU A 9 1.38 -4.90 -19.00
C LEU A 9 1.97 -6.31 -19.23
N ASP A 10 3.12 -6.57 -18.63
CA ASP A 10 3.79 -7.86 -18.55
C ASP A 10 3.13 -8.83 -17.56
N ARG A 11 2.05 -8.41 -16.90
CA ARG A 11 1.35 -9.13 -15.83
C ARG A 11 2.20 -9.37 -14.58
N ALA A 12 3.35 -8.70 -14.46
CA ALA A 12 4.17 -8.75 -13.26
C ALA A 12 3.62 -7.74 -12.23
N PHE A 13 3.57 -8.16 -10.96
CA PHE A 13 3.27 -7.25 -9.87
C PHE A 13 4.57 -6.60 -9.38
N ALA A 14 4.62 -5.28 -9.35
CA ALA A 14 5.78 -4.54 -8.89
C ALA A 14 5.40 -3.53 -7.80
N VAL A 15 6.34 -3.32 -6.88
CA VAL A 15 6.30 -2.30 -5.83
C VAL A 15 7.40 -1.29 -6.15
N GLU A 16 7.02 -0.01 -6.33
CA GLU A 16 7.94 1.07 -6.67
C GLU A 16 8.25 1.92 -5.43
N PRO A 17 9.51 2.37 -5.25
CA PRO A 17 9.80 3.37 -4.24
C PRO A 17 9.08 4.69 -4.54
N GLY A 18 8.65 5.38 -3.51
CA GLY A 18 7.91 6.62 -3.67
C GLY A 18 7.11 7.01 -2.42
N ARG A 19 6.51 8.19 -2.48
CA ARG A 19 5.56 8.64 -1.45
C ARG A 19 4.23 7.93 -1.69
N ILE A 20 3.74 7.26 -0.66
CA ILE A 20 2.47 6.56 -0.65
C ILE A 20 1.55 7.33 0.28
N ASP A 21 0.48 7.89 -0.26
CA ASP A 21 -0.62 8.37 0.58
C ASP A 21 -1.59 7.21 0.83
N TYR A 22 -2.14 7.16 2.03
CA TYR A 22 -3.09 6.14 2.44
C TYR A 22 -4.27 6.80 3.14
N PHE A 23 -5.38 6.08 3.17
CA PHE A 23 -6.53 6.43 3.98
C PHE A 23 -7.05 5.19 4.71
N LEU A 24 -7.76 5.43 5.81
CA LEU A 24 -8.48 4.44 6.58
C LEU A 24 -9.89 4.98 6.88
N GLY A 25 -10.89 4.17 6.54
CA GLY A 25 -12.27 4.34 6.96
C GLY A 25 -13.09 3.10 6.63
N PHE A 26 -14.41 3.23 6.65
CA PHE A 26 -15.31 2.06 6.56
C PHE A 26 -15.52 1.55 5.14
N ASP A 27 -15.32 2.41 4.15
CA ASP A 27 -15.39 2.10 2.74
C ASP A 27 -14.44 3.01 1.96
N ALA A 28 -14.40 2.84 0.64
CA ALA A 28 -13.48 3.58 -0.23
C ALA A 28 -13.87 5.06 -0.43
N ASP A 29 -15.07 5.48 -0.02
CA ASP A 29 -15.52 6.87 -0.09
C ASP A 29 -15.37 7.57 1.28
N ASP A 30 -15.23 6.83 2.38
CA ASP A 30 -15.05 7.34 3.75
C ASP A 30 -13.55 7.41 4.14
N HIS A 31 -12.90 8.56 3.93
CA HIS A 31 -11.48 8.78 4.25
C HIS A 31 -11.25 9.43 5.62
N ARG A 32 -11.61 8.75 6.72
CA ARG A 32 -11.56 9.35 8.08
C ARG A 32 -10.17 9.69 8.59
N VAL A 33 -9.20 8.84 8.29
CA VAL A 33 -7.80 9.05 8.65
C VAL A 33 -6.99 8.97 7.38
N THR A 34 -6.27 10.04 7.06
CA THR A 34 -5.36 10.08 5.93
C THR A 34 -3.94 10.25 6.42
N GLY A 35 -2.98 9.69 5.70
CA GLY A 35 -1.58 9.90 5.98
C GLY A 35 -0.72 9.61 4.76
N SER A 36 0.58 9.75 4.95
CA SER A 36 1.54 9.39 3.92
C SER A 36 2.81 8.84 4.55
N PHE A 37 3.45 7.91 3.86
CA PHE A 37 4.79 7.43 4.20
C PHE A 37 5.64 7.33 2.94
N ASP A 38 6.95 7.40 3.12
CA ASP A 38 7.90 7.18 2.04
C ASP A 38 8.31 5.71 2.00
N LEU A 39 8.07 5.05 0.87
CA LEU A 39 8.65 3.76 0.56
C LEU A 39 10.04 3.96 -0.07
N LYS A 40 11.07 3.44 0.60
CA LYS A 40 12.47 3.54 0.17
C LYS A 40 12.98 2.19 -0.36
N GLY A 41 14.07 2.23 -1.10
CA GLY A 41 14.73 1.06 -1.69
C GLY A 41 14.54 0.97 -3.20
N ASP A 42 14.91 -0.17 -3.78
CA ASP A 42 14.75 -0.43 -5.21
C ASP A 42 13.36 -0.97 -5.54
N ARG A 43 12.95 -0.77 -6.80
CA ARG A 43 11.76 -1.43 -7.35
C ARG A 43 11.86 -2.95 -7.14
N ARG A 44 10.80 -3.54 -6.60
CA ARG A 44 10.72 -5.00 -6.40
C ARG A 44 9.56 -5.61 -7.15
N PHE A 45 9.85 -6.64 -7.94
CA PHE A 45 8.83 -7.52 -8.50
C PHE A 45 8.49 -8.61 -7.48
N LEU A 46 7.20 -8.89 -7.30
CA LEU A 46 6.71 -9.90 -6.36
C LEU A 46 5.91 -10.96 -7.11
N ARG A 47 6.23 -12.21 -6.83
CA ARG A 47 5.38 -13.35 -7.15
C ARG A 47 4.21 -13.44 -6.17
N SER A 48 3.18 -14.20 -6.54
CA SER A 48 1.98 -14.32 -5.69
C SER A 48 2.27 -14.89 -4.30
N ASP A 49 3.23 -15.81 -4.18
CA ASP A 49 3.66 -16.47 -2.94
C ASP A 49 4.52 -15.57 -2.04
N GLU A 50 5.03 -14.45 -2.56
CA GLU A 50 5.80 -13.46 -1.79
C GLU A 50 4.90 -12.37 -1.19
N ARG A 51 3.59 -12.41 -1.44
CA ARG A 51 2.62 -11.41 -0.96
C ARG A 51 1.91 -11.90 0.29
N THR A 52 1.88 -11.04 1.30
CA THR A 52 1.10 -11.25 2.52
C THR A 52 -0.04 -10.26 2.57
N PHE A 53 -1.25 -10.77 2.83
CA PHE A 53 -2.44 -9.95 3.00
C PHE A 53 -2.74 -9.83 4.49
N PHE A 54 -2.78 -8.60 4.98
CA PHE A 54 -3.21 -8.30 6.34
C PHE A 54 -4.72 -8.05 6.34
N SER A 55 -5.49 -8.93 6.98
CA SER A 55 -6.94 -8.78 7.12
C SER A 55 -7.36 -7.95 8.32
N THR A 56 -6.43 -7.67 9.22
CA THR A 56 -6.65 -6.86 10.41
C THR A 56 -5.70 -5.68 10.42
N THR A 57 -6.19 -4.54 10.90
CA THR A 57 -5.39 -3.35 11.12
C THR A 57 -5.78 -2.77 12.47
N ARG A 58 -4.78 -2.39 13.27
CA ARG A 58 -4.96 -1.78 14.58
C ARG A 58 -4.41 -0.37 14.54
N ARG A 59 -5.19 0.57 15.06
CA ARG A 59 -4.71 1.91 15.38
C ARG A 59 -4.33 1.92 16.86
N ASP A 60 -3.07 2.19 17.15
CA ASP A 60 -2.63 2.47 18.51
C ASP A 60 -2.70 3.99 18.70
N ASP A 61 -3.57 4.42 19.61
CA ASP A 61 -3.71 5.83 19.96
C ASP A 61 -2.54 6.21 20.86
N ALA A 62 -1.44 6.67 20.26
CA ALA A 62 -0.44 7.44 20.99
C ALA A 62 -0.96 8.89 21.11
N LEU A 63 -1.14 9.32 22.37
CA LEU A 63 -1.53 10.66 22.82
C LEU A 63 -0.89 11.82 22.03
#